data_AF-A0A4Z0PW31-F1
#
_entry.id   AF-A0A4Z0PW31-F1
#
_cell.length_a   1.000
_cell.length_b   1.000
_cell.length_c   1.000
_cell.angle_alpha   90.00
_cell.angle_beta   90.00
_cell.angle_gamma   90.00
#
_symmetry.space_group_name_H-M   'P 1'
#
loop_
_entity.id
_entity.type
_entity.pdbx_description
1 polymer ?
#
loop_
_entity_poly.entity_id
_entity_poly.type
_entity_poly.pdbx_seq_one_letter_code
_entity_poly.pdbx_strand_id
1 'polypeptide(L)'
;MLHAIRNNKAGRNFQDAVNWRSLFGASEDSLTSSVFGHLFYLPASLLWEVLCKGAYNLELPCQSPPEIISYEFWPRWDATHTANTYSVEPDVFVRTSEFDLIIEAKRHDYGQQNPKQWRDQVQAYLNEYGCEKNVLLLAVGGIDHGDEQPTHLTFPSRTILVYKCRWRTLLGALRTAQQQLPPDTPHLSHLLKDLIAAFGLHGYATNDWLATMPGSELTRLKQGNGLQTLLSKSSQF
;
A
#
# COMPACT_ATOMS: atom_id res chain seq x y z
N MET A 1 -10.19 1.81 -15.68
CA MET A 1 -10.50 0.37 -15.46
C MET A 1 -11.22 0.12 -14.13
N LEU A 2 -10.73 0.64 -13.00
CA LEU A 2 -11.31 0.43 -11.66
C LEU A 2 -12.81 0.72 -11.56
N HIS A 3 -13.31 1.81 -12.16
CA HIS A 3 -14.75 2.09 -12.20
C HIS A 3 -15.58 0.99 -12.88
N ALA A 4 -15.06 0.35 -13.93
CA ALA A 4 -15.77 -0.72 -14.61
C ALA A 4 -15.83 -1.99 -13.74
N ILE A 5 -14.73 -2.33 -13.06
CA ILE A 5 -14.68 -3.48 -12.14
C ILE A 5 -15.60 -3.22 -10.93
N ARG A 6 -15.49 -2.04 -10.31
CA ARG A 6 -16.30 -1.65 -9.14
C ARG A 6 -17.80 -1.71 -9.42
N ASN A 7 -18.23 -1.27 -10.61
CA ASN A 7 -19.64 -1.24 -10.99
C ASN A 7 -20.11 -2.54 -11.67
N ASN A 8 -19.35 -3.64 -11.57
CA ASN A 8 -19.64 -4.94 -12.21
C ASN A 8 -19.91 -4.81 -13.72
N LYS A 9 -19.22 -3.88 -14.40
CA LYS A 9 -19.28 -3.67 -15.84
C LYS A 9 -18.11 -4.33 -16.57
N ALA A 10 -17.02 -4.64 -15.87
CA ALA A 10 -15.90 -5.39 -16.43
C ALA A 10 -16.33 -6.80 -16.85
N GLY A 11 -15.97 -7.17 -18.09
CA GLY A 11 -16.11 -8.51 -18.62
C GLY A 11 -17.50 -9.01 -19.02
N ARG A 12 -18.53 -8.14 -19.01
CA ARG A 12 -19.88 -8.49 -19.49
C ARG A 12 -19.96 -8.94 -20.95
N ASN A 13 -18.93 -8.60 -21.74
CA ASN A 13 -18.86 -8.92 -23.17
C ASN A 13 -17.95 -10.12 -23.47
N PHE A 14 -17.39 -10.79 -22.45
CA PHE A 14 -16.62 -12.02 -22.66
C PHE A 14 -17.55 -13.24 -22.59
N GLN A 15 -17.19 -14.31 -23.32
CA GLN A 15 -17.99 -15.54 -23.40
C GLN A 15 -18.11 -16.23 -22.04
N ASP A 16 -17.07 -16.14 -21.20
CA ASP A 16 -17.09 -16.64 -19.83
C ASP A 16 -17.52 -15.53 -18.87
N ALA A 17 -18.56 -15.80 -18.08
CA ALA A 17 -19.06 -14.91 -17.04
C ALA A 17 -18.07 -14.87 -15.85
N VAL A 18 -16.98 -14.12 -16.01
CA VAL A 18 -15.96 -13.96 -14.97
C VAL A 18 -16.36 -12.86 -13.99
N ASN A 19 -16.39 -13.17 -12.69
CA ASN A 19 -16.55 -12.17 -11.65
C ASN A 19 -15.23 -11.44 -11.40
N TRP A 20 -14.95 -10.46 -12.27
CA TRP A 20 -13.75 -9.62 -12.20
C TRP A 20 -13.58 -8.91 -10.86
N ARG A 21 -14.68 -8.52 -10.20
CA ARG A 21 -14.62 -7.88 -8.89
C ARG A 21 -14.02 -8.82 -7.83
N SER A 22 -14.43 -10.08 -7.83
CA SER A 22 -13.91 -11.08 -6.89
C SER A 22 -12.44 -11.40 -7.16
N LEU A 23 -12.08 -11.66 -8.42
CA LEU A 23 -10.70 -12.00 -8.79
C LEU A 23 -9.75 -10.84 -8.53
N PHE A 24 -10.13 -9.64 -8.99
CA PHE A 24 -9.32 -8.44 -8.79
C PHE A 24 -9.24 -8.07 -7.30
N GLY A 25 -10.34 -8.20 -6.55
CA GLY A 25 -10.35 -7.90 -5.12
C GLY A 25 -9.50 -8.84 -4.27
N ALA A 26 -9.30 -10.09 -4.69
CA ALA A 26 -8.51 -11.07 -3.95
C ALA A 26 -6.99 -10.98 -4.22
N SER A 27 -6.58 -10.45 -5.37
CA SER A 27 -5.17 -10.42 -5.80
C SER A 27 -4.34 -9.37 -5.04
N GLU A 28 -3.09 -9.73 -4.74
CA GLU A 28 -2.04 -8.87 -4.17
C GLU A 28 -1.54 -7.89 -5.22
N ASP A 29 -1.13 -8.39 -6.38
CA ASP A 29 -0.64 -7.62 -7.53
C ASP A 29 -1.62 -6.53 -7.96
N SER A 30 -2.92 -6.84 -7.98
CA SER A 30 -3.97 -5.88 -8.32
C SER A 30 -4.12 -4.78 -7.27
N LEU A 31 -3.98 -5.11 -5.98
CA LEU A 31 -3.95 -4.13 -4.89
C LEU A 31 -2.73 -3.22 -5.03
N THR A 32 -1.55 -3.81 -5.22
CA THR A 32 -0.28 -3.10 -5.35
C THR A 32 -0.30 -2.14 -6.54
N SER A 33 -0.66 -2.63 -7.72
CA SER A 33 -0.76 -1.79 -8.93
C SER A 33 -1.84 -0.72 -8.84
N SER A 34 -3.00 -1.03 -8.23
CA SER A 34 -4.07 -0.04 -8.08
C SER A 34 -3.70 1.06 -7.09
N VAL A 35 -2.98 0.74 -6.01
CA VAL A 35 -2.58 1.73 -5.02
C VAL A 35 -1.37 2.53 -5.51
N PHE A 36 -0.25 1.87 -5.79
CA PHE A 36 0.97 2.58 -6.17
C PHE A 36 0.87 3.25 -7.54
N GLY A 37 0.14 2.66 -8.48
CA GLY A 37 -0.07 3.27 -9.79
C GLY A 37 -0.80 4.61 -9.72
N HIS A 38 -1.72 4.79 -8.76
CA HIS A 38 -2.39 6.08 -8.54
C HIS A 38 -1.61 7.00 -7.60
N LEU A 39 -0.90 6.45 -6.60
CA LEU A 39 -0.02 7.24 -5.73
C LEU A 39 1.03 8.01 -6.52
N PHE A 40 1.65 7.38 -7.53
CA PHE A 40 2.68 8.04 -8.33
C PHE A 40 2.17 9.13 -9.27
N TYR A 41 0.84 9.30 -9.41
CA TYR A 41 0.27 10.45 -10.10
C TYR A 41 0.07 11.67 -9.19
N LEU A 42 0.27 11.53 -7.88
CA LEU A 42 0.24 12.67 -6.96
C LEU A 42 1.48 13.55 -7.16
N PRO A 43 1.36 14.87 -6.90
CA PRO A 43 2.53 15.73 -6.77
C PRO A 43 3.51 15.14 -5.73
N ALA A 44 4.82 15.26 -5.99
CA ALA A 44 5.85 14.67 -5.16
C ALA A 44 5.68 15.01 -3.67
N SER A 45 5.39 16.27 -3.33
CA SER A 45 5.13 16.69 -1.95
C SER A 45 4.03 15.89 -1.27
N LEU A 46 2.89 15.71 -1.95
CA LEU A 46 1.74 14.99 -1.42
C LEU A 46 1.99 13.47 -1.35
N LEU A 47 2.66 12.89 -2.36
CA LEU A 47 3.05 11.49 -2.35
C LEU A 47 3.91 11.17 -1.14
N TRP A 48 5.02 11.90 -0.96
CA TRP A 48 5.97 11.63 0.11
C TRP A 48 5.38 11.95 1.49
N GLU A 49 4.54 12.97 1.60
CA GLU A 49 3.78 13.24 2.82
C GLU A 49 2.89 12.05 3.20
N VAL A 50 2.15 11.49 2.24
CA VAL A 50 1.31 10.30 2.47
C VAL A 50 2.15 9.10 2.87
N LEU A 51 3.26 8.83 2.19
CA LEU A 51 4.13 7.70 2.52
C LEU A 51 4.78 7.86 3.90
N CYS A 52 5.30 9.03 4.23
CA CYS A 52 5.90 9.29 5.56
C CYS A 52 4.87 9.21 6.69
N LYS A 53 3.62 9.64 6.47
CA LYS A 53 2.54 9.50 7.47
C LYS A 53 2.00 8.07 7.55
N GLY A 54 2.02 7.32 6.44
CA GLY A 54 1.46 5.98 6.34
C GLY A 54 2.43 4.87 6.77
N ALA A 55 3.72 5.04 6.52
CA ALA A 55 4.77 4.10 6.92
C ALA A 55 5.29 4.42 8.32
N TYR A 56 5.64 3.37 9.06
CA TYR A 56 6.17 3.49 10.41
C TYR A 56 7.61 4.01 10.37
N ASN A 57 7.81 5.16 11.02
CA ASN A 57 9.11 5.81 11.21
C ASN A 57 9.88 6.03 9.89
N LEU A 58 9.17 6.21 8.77
CA LEU A 58 9.81 6.46 7.48
C LEU A 58 10.47 7.83 7.48
N GLU A 59 11.80 7.81 7.35
CA GLU A 59 12.63 9.00 7.22
C GLU A 59 13.24 9.03 5.82
N LEU A 60 13.06 10.15 5.11
CA LEU A 60 13.66 10.32 3.81
C LEU A 60 15.13 10.72 3.97
N PRO A 61 16.05 10.21 3.14
CA PRO A 61 17.47 10.57 3.18
C PRO A 61 17.75 11.96 2.55
N CYS A 62 16.72 12.79 2.39
CA CYS A 62 16.79 14.10 1.74
C CYS A 62 15.86 15.10 2.44
N GLN A 63 16.20 16.39 2.33
CA GLN A 63 15.47 17.47 3.03
C GLN A 63 14.18 17.90 2.31
N SER A 64 14.09 17.65 1.00
CA SER A 64 12.94 18.00 0.16
C SER A 64 12.32 16.75 -0.46
N PRO A 65 11.01 16.75 -0.73
CA PRO A 65 10.35 15.62 -1.40
C PRO A 65 10.97 15.38 -2.79
N PRO A 66 11.61 14.24 -3.05
CA PRO A 66 12.32 14.03 -4.30
C PRO A 66 11.34 13.81 -5.46
N GLU A 67 11.75 14.18 -6.67
CA GLU A 67 10.93 13.91 -7.85
C GLU A 67 11.02 12.42 -8.24
N ILE A 68 9.90 11.84 -8.65
CA ILE A 68 9.91 10.51 -9.30
C ILE A 68 10.38 10.69 -10.74
N ILE A 69 11.48 10.02 -11.09
CA ILE A 69 12.02 9.98 -12.45
C ILE A 69 11.35 8.86 -13.24
N SER A 70 11.23 7.67 -12.64
CA SER A 70 10.57 6.52 -13.25
C SER A 70 10.09 5.53 -12.19
N TYR A 71 9.14 4.68 -12.56
CA TYR A 71 8.74 3.53 -11.77
C TYR A 71 8.36 2.35 -12.67
N GLU A 72 8.57 1.14 -12.18
CA GLU A 72 8.31 -0.10 -12.87
C GLU A 72 7.64 -1.08 -11.92
N PHE A 73 6.61 -1.78 -12.41
CA PHE A 73 5.96 -2.87 -11.68
C PHE A 73 6.57 -4.20 -12.11
N TRP A 74 6.94 -5.02 -11.13
CA TRP A 74 7.51 -6.34 -11.35
C TRP A 74 8.72 -6.37 -12.31
N PRO A 75 9.73 -5.51 -12.14
CA PRO A 75 10.93 -5.60 -12.95
C PRO A 75 11.67 -6.91 -12.62
N ARG A 76 12.29 -7.52 -13.63
CA ARG A 76 13.10 -8.74 -13.43
C ARG A 76 14.56 -8.38 -13.32
N TRP A 77 15.14 -8.68 -12.17
CA TRP A 77 16.54 -8.36 -11.86
C TRP A 77 17.41 -9.62 -11.77
N ASP A 78 18.70 -9.43 -11.99
CA ASP A 78 19.76 -10.41 -11.83
C ASP A 78 19.76 -11.00 -10.40
N ALA A 79 19.52 -12.30 -10.33
CA ALA A 79 19.43 -13.06 -9.09
C ALA A 79 20.78 -13.56 -8.57
N THR A 80 21.90 -13.15 -9.17
CA THR A 80 23.25 -13.49 -8.70
C THR A 80 23.41 -13.17 -7.21
N HIS A 81 23.95 -14.13 -6.45
CA HIS A 81 24.09 -14.05 -4.98
C HIS A 81 22.79 -13.95 -4.18
N THR A 82 21.65 -14.27 -4.79
CA THR A 82 20.37 -14.43 -4.08
C THR A 82 20.02 -15.92 -3.95
N ALA A 83 18.94 -16.23 -3.24
CA ALA A 83 18.46 -17.60 -3.18
C ALA A 83 17.62 -18.04 -4.40
N ASN A 84 17.19 -17.12 -5.25
CA ASN A 84 16.56 -17.46 -6.52
C ASN A 84 17.66 -17.66 -7.57
N THR A 85 17.52 -18.67 -8.43
CA THR A 85 18.52 -18.98 -9.46
C THR A 85 18.26 -18.28 -10.80
N TYR A 86 17.08 -17.72 -11.00
CA TYR A 86 16.64 -17.20 -12.30
C TYR A 86 16.53 -15.68 -12.32
N SER A 87 15.69 -15.12 -11.45
CA SER A 87 15.45 -13.68 -11.37
C SER A 87 14.85 -13.33 -10.02
N VAL A 88 15.09 -12.11 -9.55
CA VAL A 88 14.36 -11.53 -8.42
C VAL A 88 13.43 -10.45 -8.95
N GLU A 89 12.19 -10.46 -8.48
CA GLU A 89 11.13 -9.55 -8.94
C GLU A 89 10.56 -8.85 -7.69
N PRO A 90 10.94 -7.58 -7.43
CA PRO A 90 10.22 -6.75 -6.47
C PRO A 90 8.86 -6.34 -7.05
N ASP A 91 7.89 -6.01 -6.20
CA ASP A 91 6.59 -5.59 -6.70
C ASP A 91 6.62 -4.25 -7.43
N VAL A 92 7.37 -3.29 -6.88
CA VAL A 92 7.55 -1.98 -7.51
C VAL A 92 8.96 -1.49 -7.26
N PHE A 93 9.56 -0.93 -8.31
CA PHE A 93 10.79 -0.16 -8.23
C PHE A 93 10.52 1.29 -8.62
N VAL A 94 11.08 2.24 -7.88
CA VAL A 94 10.93 3.67 -8.13
C VAL A 94 12.31 4.32 -8.10
N ARG A 95 12.65 5.01 -9.18
CA ARG A 95 13.83 5.87 -9.26
C ARG A 95 13.42 7.30 -8.96
N THR A 96 14.11 7.93 -8.00
CA THR A 96 13.89 9.34 -7.67
C THR A 96 15.13 10.18 -7.96
N SER A 97 15.01 11.49 -7.85
CA SER A 97 16.14 12.41 -7.97
C SER A 97 17.22 12.17 -6.90
N GLU A 98 16.86 11.72 -5.69
CA GLU A 98 17.76 11.65 -4.54
C GLU A 98 18.12 10.22 -4.10
N PHE A 99 17.17 9.28 -4.17
CA PHE A 99 17.34 7.88 -3.77
C PHE A 99 16.46 6.94 -4.61
N ASP A 100 16.74 5.64 -4.55
CA ASP A 100 15.89 4.62 -5.19
C ASP A 100 15.05 3.90 -4.12
N LEU A 101 13.82 3.52 -4.47
CA LEU A 101 12.87 2.88 -3.57
C LEU A 101 12.43 1.54 -4.14
N ILE A 102 12.60 0.49 -3.36
CA ILE A 102 12.05 -0.84 -3.60
C ILE A 102 10.77 -0.97 -2.75
N ILE A 103 9.68 -1.43 -3.33
CA ILE A 103 8.45 -1.73 -2.61
C ILE A 103 8.19 -3.22 -2.72
N GLU A 104 7.96 -3.84 -1.56
CA GLU A 104 7.55 -5.24 -1.42
C GLU A 104 6.23 -5.32 -0.69
N ALA A 105 5.18 -5.68 -1.41
CA ALA A 105 3.82 -5.75 -0.94
C ALA A 105 3.43 -7.17 -0.51
N LYS A 106 2.47 -7.25 0.41
CA LYS A 106 1.78 -8.47 0.79
C LYS A 106 0.28 -8.22 0.89
N ARG A 107 -0.54 -9.21 0.57
CA ARG A 107 -1.98 -9.04 0.38
C ARG A 107 -2.70 -8.49 1.60
N HIS A 108 -2.37 -8.97 2.79
CA HIS A 108 -3.01 -8.63 4.05
C HIS A 108 -2.07 -7.81 4.92
N ASP A 109 -2.58 -7.24 6.01
CA ASP A 109 -1.77 -6.40 6.89
C ASP A 109 -0.78 -7.16 7.79
N TYR A 110 -0.90 -8.49 7.93
CA TYR A 110 -0.23 -9.25 9.00
C TYR A 110 0.39 -10.56 8.50
N GLY A 111 1.51 -10.98 9.11
CA GLY A 111 2.07 -12.33 9.03
C GLY A 111 2.55 -12.83 7.67
N GLN A 112 2.94 -11.95 6.75
CA GLN A 112 3.28 -12.35 5.36
C GLN A 112 4.65 -11.89 4.88
N GLN A 113 5.36 -11.05 5.64
CA GLN A 113 6.67 -10.57 5.23
C GLN A 113 7.78 -11.61 5.47
N ASN A 114 8.79 -11.58 4.61
CA ASN A 114 9.93 -12.49 4.67
C ASN A 114 11.26 -11.71 4.61
N PRO A 115 12.02 -11.64 5.71
CA PRO A 115 13.31 -10.94 5.75
C PRO A 115 14.37 -11.47 4.77
N LYS A 116 14.25 -12.73 4.33
CA LYS A 116 15.13 -13.29 3.30
C LYS A 116 14.78 -12.71 1.93
N GLN A 117 13.49 -12.52 1.63
CA GLN A 117 13.05 -11.89 0.39
C GLN A 117 13.54 -10.45 0.29
N TRP A 118 13.50 -9.68 1.39
CA TRP A 118 14.06 -8.32 1.42
C TRP A 118 15.56 -8.30 1.10
N ARG A 119 16.34 -9.25 1.66
CA ARG A 119 17.78 -9.37 1.35
C ARG A 119 18.01 -9.74 -0.11
N ASP A 120 17.25 -10.69 -0.64
CA ASP A 120 17.34 -11.13 -2.04
C ASP A 120 17.04 -9.94 -3.00
N GLN A 121 16.02 -9.13 -2.71
CA GLN A 121 15.66 -7.94 -3.52
C GLN A 121 16.71 -6.84 -3.46
N VAL A 122 17.25 -6.57 -2.27
CA VAL A 122 18.32 -5.60 -2.13
C VAL A 122 19.58 -6.07 -2.85
N GLN A 123 19.96 -7.35 -2.73
CA GLN A 123 21.09 -7.89 -3.45
C GLN A 123 20.89 -7.80 -4.97
N ALA A 124 19.70 -8.13 -5.47
CA ALA A 124 19.39 -8.00 -6.89
C ALA A 124 19.44 -6.55 -7.38
N TYR A 125 18.93 -5.59 -6.60
CA TYR A 125 19.10 -4.16 -6.88
C TYR A 125 20.59 -3.77 -7.00
N LEU A 126 21.45 -4.28 -6.11
CA LEU A 126 22.88 -4.00 -6.15
C LEU A 126 23.56 -4.63 -7.38
N ASN A 127 23.05 -5.73 -7.91
CA ASN A 127 23.56 -6.32 -9.16
C ASN A 127 23.23 -5.42 -10.36
N GLU A 128 22.02 -4.85 -10.40
CA GLU A 128 21.55 -4.01 -11.51
C GLU A 128 22.13 -2.60 -11.49
N TYR A 129 22.21 -1.97 -10.32
CA TYR A 129 22.49 -0.54 -10.19
C TYR A 129 23.74 -0.23 -9.35
N GLY A 130 24.40 -1.27 -8.84
CA GLY A 130 25.59 -1.12 -8.02
C GLY A 130 25.33 -0.24 -6.79
N CYS A 131 26.23 0.71 -6.58
CA CYS A 131 26.28 1.54 -5.37
C CYS A 131 26.02 3.03 -5.66
N GLU A 132 25.47 3.40 -6.81
CA GLU A 132 25.39 4.79 -7.28
C GLU A 132 24.52 5.70 -6.40
N LYS A 133 23.35 5.20 -5.97
CA LYS A 133 22.40 5.94 -5.13
C LYS A 133 22.12 5.21 -3.81
N ASN A 134 21.65 5.98 -2.83
CA ASN A 134 21.00 5.42 -1.65
C ASN A 134 19.76 4.65 -2.08
N VAL A 135 19.46 3.53 -1.42
CA VAL A 135 18.27 2.74 -1.67
C VAL A 135 17.57 2.43 -0.36
N LEU A 136 16.24 2.51 -0.37
CA LEU A 136 15.37 2.11 0.73
C LEU A 136 14.47 0.98 0.25
N LEU A 137 14.03 0.14 1.18
CA LEU A 137 12.97 -0.82 0.93
C LEU A 137 11.75 -0.47 1.79
N LEU A 138 10.56 -0.48 1.19
CA LEU A 138 9.29 -0.32 1.87
C LEU A 138 8.50 -1.63 1.80
N ALA A 139 8.44 -2.32 2.93
CA ALA A 139 7.62 -3.50 3.12
C ALA A 139 6.16 -3.07 3.43
N VAL A 140 5.22 -3.42 2.56
CA VAL A 140 3.82 -2.98 2.63
C VAL A 140 2.90 -4.17 2.88
N GLY A 141 2.10 -4.13 3.95
CA GLY A 141 1.35 -5.30 4.40
C GLY A 141 2.25 -6.38 5.02
N GLY A 142 1.62 -7.39 5.62
CA GLY A 142 2.30 -8.52 6.24
C GLY A 142 3.09 -8.19 7.51
N ILE A 143 2.81 -7.07 8.18
CA ILE A 143 3.55 -6.55 9.35
C ILE A 143 2.82 -6.88 10.65
N ASP A 144 3.45 -7.73 11.46
CA ASP A 144 2.91 -8.11 12.76
C ASP A 144 2.98 -6.98 13.79
N HIS A 145 2.06 -7.01 14.76
CA HIS A 145 2.05 -6.03 15.85
C HIS A 145 3.33 -6.14 16.68
N GLY A 146 4.00 -5.00 16.90
CA GLY A 146 5.30 -4.93 17.58
C GLY A 146 6.50 -4.98 16.63
N ASP A 147 6.30 -5.34 15.35
CA ASP A 147 7.35 -5.38 14.34
C ASP A 147 7.40 -4.10 13.49
N GLU A 148 6.82 -2.98 13.94
CA GLU A 148 6.74 -1.75 13.14
C GLU A 148 8.09 -1.03 12.93
N GLN A 149 9.13 -1.39 13.70
CA GLN A 149 10.42 -0.70 13.63
C GLN A 149 11.17 -0.99 12.32
N PRO A 150 11.89 0.00 11.77
CA PRO A 150 12.75 -0.22 10.61
C PRO A 150 13.76 -1.33 10.87
N THR A 151 13.99 -2.17 9.86
CA THR A 151 14.97 -3.25 9.92
C THR A 151 16.22 -2.86 9.13
N HIS A 152 17.39 -3.02 9.74
CA HIS A 152 18.66 -2.76 9.08
C HIS A 152 19.17 -4.03 8.38
N LEU A 153 19.43 -3.93 7.08
CA LEU A 153 20.10 -4.96 6.32
C LEU A 153 21.54 -4.54 6.02
N THR A 154 22.50 -5.25 6.62
CA THR A 154 23.93 -4.97 6.42
C THR A 154 24.46 -5.73 5.21
N PHE A 155 25.02 -4.99 4.27
CA PHE A 155 25.79 -5.48 3.12
C PHE A 155 27.24 -4.99 3.22
N PRO A 156 28.21 -5.60 2.51
CA PRO A 156 29.63 -5.23 2.64
C PRO A 156 29.94 -3.74 2.44
N SER A 157 29.18 -3.04 1.59
CA SER A 157 29.42 -1.63 1.23
C SER A 157 28.46 -0.63 1.87
N ARG A 158 27.36 -1.08 2.52
CA ARG A 158 26.31 -0.20 3.05
C ARG A 158 25.31 -0.93 3.95
N THR A 159 24.61 -0.14 4.76
CA THR A 159 23.40 -0.58 5.46
C THR A 159 22.18 -0.02 4.75
N ILE A 160 21.21 -0.87 4.45
CA ILE A 160 19.95 -0.49 3.81
C ILE A 160 18.81 -0.64 4.81
N LEU A 161 17.92 0.35 4.84
CA LEU A 161 16.77 0.38 5.73
C LEU A 161 15.54 -0.22 5.05
N VAL A 162 14.90 -1.15 5.76
CA VAL A 162 13.57 -1.67 5.44
C VAL A 162 12.57 -0.96 6.34
N TYR A 163 11.83 -0.03 5.77
CA TYR A 163 10.68 0.60 6.41
C TYR A 163 9.43 -0.26 6.22
N LYS A 164 8.46 -0.09 7.10
CA LYS A 164 7.28 -0.95 7.16
C LYS A 164 6.02 -0.11 7.11
N CYS A 165 5.02 -0.58 6.39
CA CYS A 165 3.75 0.11 6.24
C CYS A 165 2.63 -0.93 6.22
N ARG A 166 1.53 -0.67 6.92
CA ARG A 166 0.30 -1.45 6.75
C ARG A 166 -0.55 -0.77 5.69
N TRP A 167 -1.30 -1.55 4.92
CA TRP A 167 -2.29 -1.00 4.00
C TRP A 167 -3.32 -0.12 4.72
N ARG A 168 -3.71 -0.51 5.95
CA ARG A 168 -4.59 0.31 6.79
C ARG A 168 -3.99 1.66 7.20
N THR A 169 -2.69 1.72 7.51
CA THR A 169 -2.08 3.01 7.90
C THR A 169 -1.89 3.91 6.68
N LEU A 170 -1.52 3.33 5.54
CA LEU A 170 -1.49 4.06 4.27
C LEU A 170 -2.87 4.62 3.88
N LEU A 171 -3.93 3.80 4.00
CA LEU A 171 -5.31 4.25 3.79
C LEU A 171 -5.70 5.39 4.76
N GLY A 172 -5.27 5.31 6.02
CA GLY A 172 -5.46 6.38 7.00
C GLY A 172 -4.79 7.69 6.57
N ALA A 173 -3.52 7.63 6.18
CA ALA A 173 -2.77 8.78 5.69
C ALA A 173 -3.43 9.43 4.46
N LEU A 174 -3.95 8.61 3.54
CA LEU A 174 -4.67 9.08 2.36
C LEU A 174 -5.98 9.80 2.68
N ARG A 175 -6.74 9.32 3.67
CA ARG A 175 -7.95 10.01 4.13
C ARG A 175 -7.61 11.34 4.78
N THR A 176 -6.57 11.37 5.61
CA THR A 176 -6.10 12.63 6.22
C THR A 176 -5.69 13.62 5.14
N ALA A 177 -4.90 13.19 4.15
CA ALA A 177 -4.53 14.01 3.00
C ALA A 177 -5.76 14.54 2.25
N GLN A 178 -6.76 13.69 2.00
CA GLN A 178 -8.01 14.11 1.33
C GLN A 178 -8.78 15.17 2.12
N GLN A 179 -8.83 15.07 3.45
CA GLN A 179 -9.50 16.04 4.31
C GLN A 179 -8.74 17.37 4.39
N GLN A 180 -7.43 17.34 4.19
CA GLN A 180 -6.54 18.51 4.26
C GLN A 180 -6.33 19.19 2.90
N LEU A 181 -6.84 18.60 1.81
CA LEU A 181 -6.68 19.15 0.48
C LEU A 181 -7.33 20.55 0.36
N PRO A 182 -6.63 21.53 -0.22
CA PRO A 182 -7.19 22.82 -0.55
C PRO A 182 -8.42 22.71 -1.49
N PRO A 183 -9.47 23.53 -1.30
CA PRO A 183 -10.68 23.48 -2.13
C PRO A 183 -10.45 23.70 -3.64
N ASP A 184 -9.36 24.37 -4.00
CA ASP A 184 -8.95 24.69 -5.38
C ASP A 184 -8.17 23.56 -6.07
N THR A 185 -8.12 22.36 -5.48
CA THR A 185 -7.45 21.17 -6.05
C THR A 185 -8.42 20.01 -6.38
N PRO A 186 -9.49 20.24 -7.17
CA PRO A 186 -10.54 19.23 -7.39
C PRO A 186 -10.02 17.94 -8.07
N HIS A 187 -9.00 18.06 -8.92
CA HIS A 187 -8.38 16.92 -9.58
C HIS A 187 -7.64 16.00 -8.59
N LEU A 188 -6.92 16.55 -7.61
CA LEU A 188 -6.29 15.78 -6.53
C LEU A 188 -7.35 15.13 -5.64
N SER A 189 -8.44 15.84 -5.36
CA SER A 189 -9.57 15.28 -4.62
C SER A 189 -10.16 14.04 -5.31
N HIS A 190 -10.35 14.09 -6.64
CA HIS A 190 -10.80 12.94 -7.41
C HIS A 190 -9.79 11.79 -7.40
N LEU A 191 -8.50 12.09 -7.60
CA LEU A 191 -7.45 11.07 -7.56
C LEU A 191 -7.39 10.36 -6.21
N LEU A 192 -7.45 11.10 -5.09
CA LEU A 192 -7.51 10.51 -3.75
C LEU A 192 -8.81 9.72 -3.51
N LYS A 193 -9.96 10.16 -4.05
CA LYS A 193 -11.22 9.38 -3.99
C LYS A 193 -11.09 8.04 -4.72
N ASP A 194 -10.48 8.03 -5.90
CA ASP A 194 -10.29 6.81 -6.68
C ASP A 194 -9.30 5.86 -6.02
N LEU A 195 -8.21 6.40 -5.47
CA LEU A 195 -7.23 5.66 -4.70
C LEU A 195 -7.86 5.03 -3.44
N ILE A 196 -8.63 5.78 -2.67
CA ILE A 196 -9.38 5.25 -1.51
C ILE A 196 -10.40 4.20 -1.98
N ALA A 197 -11.10 4.42 -3.10
CA ALA A 197 -12.02 3.43 -3.63
C ALA A 197 -11.32 2.14 -4.10
N ALA A 198 -10.06 2.21 -4.54
CA ALA A 198 -9.26 1.03 -4.86
C ALA A 198 -9.08 0.15 -3.62
N PHE A 199 -8.70 0.71 -2.47
CA PHE A 199 -8.65 -0.03 -1.20
C PHE A 199 -9.98 -0.76 -0.89
N GLY A 200 -11.11 -0.10 -1.13
CA GLY A 200 -12.44 -0.69 -0.94
C GLY A 200 -12.76 -1.84 -1.89
N LEU A 201 -12.23 -1.81 -3.11
CA LEU A 201 -12.32 -2.92 -4.06
C LEU A 201 -11.56 -4.15 -3.55
N HIS A 202 -10.45 -3.95 -2.85
CA HIS A 202 -9.64 -4.99 -2.22
C HIS A 202 -10.04 -5.31 -0.77
N GLY A 203 -11.26 -4.94 -0.36
CA GLY A 203 -11.83 -5.37 0.92
C GLY A 203 -11.35 -4.58 2.15
N TYR A 204 -10.62 -3.48 1.96
CA TYR A 204 -10.31 -2.58 3.07
C TYR A 204 -11.51 -1.69 3.38
N ALA A 205 -11.77 -1.43 4.66
CA ALA A 205 -12.86 -0.56 5.09
C ALA A 205 -12.54 0.90 4.70
N THR A 206 -13.23 1.42 3.67
CA THR A 206 -13.00 2.78 3.14
C THR A 206 -13.87 3.87 3.74
N ASN A 207 -14.90 3.51 4.51
CA ASN A 207 -15.67 4.45 5.32
C ASN A 207 -15.31 4.29 6.79
N ASP A 208 -15.63 5.28 7.61
CA ASP A 208 -15.64 5.12 9.06
C ASP A 208 -16.91 4.36 9.43
N TRP A 209 -16.78 3.04 9.53
CA TRP A 209 -17.87 2.18 9.97
C TRP A 209 -18.31 2.64 11.37
N LEU A 210 -19.62 2.87 11.54
CA LEU A 210 -20.24 3.39 12.77
C LEU A 210 -20.02 4.88 13.07
N ALA A 211 -19.43 5.69 12.18
CA ALA A 211 -19.29 7.13 12.42
C ALA A 211 -20.65 7.86 12.57
N THR A 212 -21.71 7.32 11.98
CA THR A 212 -23.09 7.79 12.15
C THR A 212 -23.83 7.11 13.31
N MET A 213 -23.19 6.15 13.99
CA MET A 213 -23.79 5.47 15.12
C MET A 213 -23.71 6.38 16.35
N PRO A 214 -24.83 6.59 17.08
CA PRO A 214 -24.81 7.37 18.31
C PRO A 214 -23.76 6.82 19.28
N GLY A 215 -22.96 7.69 19.91
CA GLY A 215 -21.86 7.29 20.80
C GLY A 215 -22.28 6.37 21.96
N SER A 216 -23.55 6.42 22.36
CA SER A 216 -24.16 5.54 23.37
C SER A 216 -24.24 4.07 22.91
N GLU A 217 -24.52 3.82 21.64
CA GLU A 217 -24.61 2.47 21.07
C GLU A 217 -23.21 1.87 20.82
N LEU A 218 -22.24 2.70 20.40
CA LEU A 218 -20.82 2.32 20.31
C LEU A 218 -20.23 1.91 21.65
N THR A 219 -20.59 2.61 22.72
CA THR A 219 -20.13 2.31 24.09
C THR A 219 -20.69 0.97 24.57
N ARG A 220 -21.95 0.63 24.24
CA ARG A 220 -22.57 -0.66 24.57
C ARG A 220 -21.98 -1.84 23.81
N LEU A 221 -21.59 -1.63 22.55
CA LEU A 221 -20.89 -2.64 21.75
C LEU A 221 -19.51 -2.98 22.33
N LYS A 222 -18.76 -1.96 22.77
CA LYS A 222 -17.44 -2.13 23.40
C LYS A 222 -17.50 -2.87 24.74
N GLN A 223 -18.62 -2.83 25.44
CA GLN A 223 -18.84 -3.50 26.73
C GLN A 223 -19.36 -4.95 26.59
N GLY A 224 -19.39 -5.53 25.38
CA GLY A 224 -19.76 -6.94 25.16
C GLY A 224 -21.26 -7.24 25.18
N ASN A 225 -22.12 -6.26 25.51
CA ASN A 225 -23.58 -6.45 25.55
C ASN A 225 -24.30 -6.08 24.24
N GLY A 226 -23.63 -5.44 23.27
CA GLY A 226 -24.29 -4.81 22.13
C GLY A 226 -24.79 -5.74 21.01
N LEU A 227 -24.22 -6.94 20.85
CA LEU A 227 -24.62 -7.88 19.78
C LEU A 227 -26.05 -8.42 19.99
N GLN A 228 -26.44 -8.70 21.24
CA GLN A 228 -27.80 -9.14 21.57
C GLN A 228 -28.84 -8.02 21.39
N THR A 229 -28.44 -6.75 21.56
CA THR A 229 -29.34 -5.59 21.43
C THR A 229 -29.56 -5.18 19.96
N LEU A 230 -28.58 -5.39 19.09
CA LEU A 230 -28.72 -5.13 17.65
C LEU A 230 -29.68 -6.13 16.99
N LEU A 231 -29.60 -7.41 17.38
CA LEU A 231 -30.45 -8.47 16.84
C LEU A 231 -31.91 -8.37 17.30
N SER A 232 -32.18 -7.77 18.47
CA SER A 232 -33.56 -7.59 18.96
C SER A 232 -34.31 -6.43 18.31
N LYS A 233 -33.61 -5.43 17.75
CA LYS A 233 -34.23 -4.31 17.03
C LYS A 233 -34.57 -4.64 15.57
N SER A 234 -33.94 -5.64 14.97
CA SER A 234 -34.23 -6.10 13.60
C SER A 234 -35.52 -6.93 13.46
N SER A 235 -36.21 -7.24 14.56
CA SER A 235 -37.47 -8.00 14.57
C SER A 235 -38.73 -7.12 14.59
N GLN A 236 -38.59 -5.80 14.39
CA GLN A 236 -39.70 -4.86 14.30
C GLN A 236 -39.60 -4.03 13.01
N PHE A 237 -39.71 -4.69 11.86
CA PHE A 237 -40.17 -4.12 10.60
C PHE A 237 -40.86 -5.21 9.79
#